data_AF-N9D0Q5-F1
#
_entry.id   AF-N9D0Q5-F1
#
_cell.length_a   1.000
_cell.length_b   1.000
_cell.length_c   1.000
_cell.angle_alpha   90.00
_cell.angle_beta   90.00
_cell.angle_gamma   90.00
#
_symmetry.space_group_name_H-M   'P 1'
#
loop_
_entity.id
_entity.type
_entity.pdbx_description
1 polymer ?
#
loop_
_entity_poly.entity_id
_entity_poly.type
_entity_poly.pdbx_seq_one_letter_code
_entity_poly.pdbx_strand_id
1 'polypeptide(L)'
;MNLNTVSGSAVELSEVAFGREFNEALVHQVVTAYLAGGRQGSKAQKSRADVSGGGKKPFRQKGTGRARAGSIRSPIWVGGGKTFAARPQDWSQKVNRKMYRGAMQCILAELVRQDRLVLVEEFAVAAPKTKELLAKLNDLNATRALIVTESVDENLYLAARNIPHVDVVDAAAIDPVSLIAFDKVVMSVAAAKKIEVELG
;
A
#
# COMPACT_ATOMS: atom_id res chain seq x y z
N MET A 1 16.39 17.28 15.19
CA MET A 1 17.39 16.20 15.27
C MET A 1 18.38 16.30 14.11
N ASN A 2 19.65 15.96 14.35
CA ASN A 2 20.69 15.98 13.32
C ASN A 2 20.94 14.58 12.77
N LEU A 3 20.80 14.42 11.46
CA LEU A 3 21.13 13.20 10.74
C LEU A 3 22.29 13.46 9.79
N ASN A 4 23.23 12.52 9.71
CA ASN A 4 24.34 12.62 8.77
C ASN A 4 23.93 12.04 7.41
N THR A 5 24.32 12.73 6.34
CA THR A 5 24.31 12.14 5.01
C THR A 5 25.44 11.12 4.88
N VAL A 6 25.37 10.29 3.83
CA VAL A 6 26.48 9.39 3.45
C VAL A 6 27.79 10.15 3.20
N SER A 7 27.73 11.42 2.78
CA SER A 7 28.90 12.30 2.60
C SER A 7 29.46 12.88 3.92
N GLY A 8 28.79 12.66 5.06
CA GLY A 8 29.19 13.19 6.36
C GLY A 8 28.66 14.59 6.67
N SER A 9 27.86 15.18 5.78
CA SER A 9 27.17 16.46 6.02
C SER A 9 26.04 16.26 7.02
N ALA A 10 25.99 17.08 8.08
CA ALA A 10 24.87 17.06 9.03
C ALA A 10 23.66 17.81 8.44
N VAL A 11 22.50 17.17 8.50
CA VAL A 11 21.20 17.72 8.10
C VAL A 11 20.31 17.81 9.34
N GLU A 12 19.87 19.03 9.62
CA GLU A 12 18.89 19.28 10.67
C GLU A 12 17.48 19.00 10.13
N LEU A 13 16.74 18.12 10.82
CA LEU A 13 15.35 17.78 10.53
C LEU A 13 14.49 17.93 11.80
N SER A 14 13.23 18.30 11.63
CA SER A 14 12.27 18.44 12.74
C SER A 14 12.10 17.15 13.56
N GLU A 15 12.19 17.30 14.89
CA GLU A 15 11.88 16.21 15.83
C GLU A 15 10.42 15.78 15.78
N VAL A 16 9.52 16.67 15.35
CA VAL A 16 8.10 16.33 15.20
C VAL A 16 7.91 15.34 14.06
N ALA A 17 8.68 15.47 12.98
CA ALA A 17 8.58 14.63 11.80
C ALA A 17 9.34 13.30 11.95
N PHE A 18 10.55 13.33 12.53
CA PHE A 18 11.48 12.20 12.56
C PHE A 18 11.84 11.69 13.97
N GLY A 19 11.36 12.35 15.03
CA GLY A 19 11.70 12.02 16.43
C GLY A 19 10.53 11.42 17.22
N ARG A 20 9.38 11.16 16.60
CA ARG A 20 8.19 10.69 17.30
C ARG A 20 8.38 9.28 17.87
N GLU A 21 7.90 9.07 19.11
CA GLU A 21 7.87 7.76 19.73
C GLU A 21 7.02 6.77 18.93
N PHE A 22 7.48 5.53 18.84
CA PHE A 22 6.79 4.49 18.08
C PHE A 22 5.42 4.17 18.70
N ASN A 23 4.38 4.16 17.87
CA ASN A 23 3.04 3.74 18.25
C ASN A 23 2.58 2.63 17.31
N GLU A 24 2.78 1.39 17.73
CA GLU A 24 2.48 0.20 16.95
C GLU A 24 1.00 0.13 16.53
N ALA A 25 0.08 0.40 17.47
CA ALA A 25 -1.36 0.33 17.21
C ALA A 25 -1.80 1.32 16.12
N LEU A 26 -1.27 2.56 16.17
CA LEU A 26 -1.55 3.59 15.17
C LEU A 26 -0.99 3.20 13.80
N VAL A 27 0.26 2.74 13.74
CA VAL A 27 0.90 2.30 12.49
C VAL A 27 0.14 1.11 11.89
N HIS A 28 -0.16 0.09 12.68
CA HIS A 28 -0.92 -1.08 12.25
C HIS A 28 -2.30 -0.71 11.70
N GLN A 29 -3.02 0.20 12.38
CA GLN A 29 -4.34 0.65 11.93
C GLN A 29 -4.25 1.36 10.57
N VAL A 30 -3.27 2.24 10.38
CA VAL A 30 -3.11 2.99 9.12
C VAL A 30 -2.67 2.08 7.98
N VAL A 31 -1.72 1.17 8.23
CA VAL A 31 -1.28 0.17 7.24
C VAL A 31 -2.43 -0.74 6.83
N THR A 32 -3.20 -1.25 7.79
CA THR A 32 -4.36 -2.12 7.52
C THR A 32 -5.42 -1.38 6.71
N ALA A 33 -5.71 -0.11 7.04
CA ALA A 33 -6.66 0.70 6.30
C ALA A 33 -6.19 0.98 4.87
N TYR A 34 -4.91 1.26 4.67
CA TYR A 34 -4.31 1.48 3.35
C TYR A 34 -4.41 0.22 2.48
N LEU A 35 -4.00 -0.93 3.01
CA LEU A 35 -4.09 -2.22 2.32
C LEU A 35 -5.55 -2.62 2.02
N ALA A 36 -6.48 -2.31 2.93
CA ALA A 36 -7.91 -2.54 2.69
C ALA A 36 -8.44 -1.68 1.54
N GLY A 37 -8.04 -0.40 1.47
CA GLY A 37 -8.42 0.52 0.39
C GLY A 37 -7.89 0.13 -0.98
N GLY A 38 -6.75 -0.58 -1.06
CA GLY A 38 -6.20 -1.10 -2.32
C GLY A 38 -7.02 -2.24 -2.97
N ARG A 39 -8.07 -2.74 -2.30
CA ARG A 39 -8.86 -3.87 -2.79
C ARG A 39 -9.97 -3.39 -3.74
N GLN A 40 -9.97 -3.93 -4.96
CA GLN A 40 -10.98 -3.58 -5.99
C GLN A 40 -12.43 -3.89 -5.59
N GLY A 41 -12.68 -4.96 -4.81
CA GLY A 41 -14.03 -5.29 -4.36
C GLY A 41 -15.01 -5.76 -5.45
N SER A 42 -14.54 -6.21 -6.61
CA SER A 42 -15.35 -6.57 -7.80
C SER A 42 -16.06 -7.93 -7.74
N LYS A 43 -15.99 -8.65 -6.61
CA LYS A 43 -16.55 -10.00 -6.48
C LYS A 43 -18.08 -9.96 -6.41
N ALA A 44 -18.75 -10.59 -7.38
CA ALA A 44 -20.21 -10.70 -7.42
C ALA A 44 -20.68 -12.13 -7.69
N GLN A 45 -21.81 -12.51 -7.08
CA GLN A 45 -22.52 -13.76 -7.34
C GLN A 45 -24.01 -13.48 -7.49
N LYS A 46 -24.71 -14.30 -8.28
CA LYS A 46 -26.15 -14.17 -8.45
C LYS A 46 -26.87 -14.83 -7.28
N SER A 47 -27.67 -14.05 -6.55
CA SER A 47 -28.64 -14.59 -5.59
C SER A 47 -29.84 -15.20 -6.32
N ARG A 48 -30.74 -15.85 -5.57
CA ARG A 48 -32.00 -16.38 -6.13
C ARG A 48 -32.79 -15.35 -6.96
N ALA A 49 -32.73 -14.07 -6.56
CA ALA A 49 -33.44 -12.99 -7.25
C ALA A 49 -32.77 -12.58 -8.57
N ASP A 50 -31.44 -12.67 -8.66
CA ASP A 50 -30.66 -12.23 -9.82
C ASP A 50 -30.53 -13.31 -10.90
N VAL A 51 -30.80 -14.57 -10.57
CA VAL A 51 -30.79 -15.68 -11.54
C VAL A 51 -32.00 -15.56 -12.47
N SER A 52 -31.74 -15.68 -13.78
CA SER A 52 -32.78 -15.71 -14.80
C SER A 52 -33.61 -17.00 -14.68
N GLY A 53 -34.92 -16.88 -14.69
CA GLY A 53 -35.85 -18.01 -14.57
C GLY A 53 -37.21 -17.63 -13.99
N GLY A 54 -38.11 -18.60 -13.94
CA GLY A 54 -39.49 -18.38 -13.53
C GLY A 54 -39.70 -18.20 -12.02
N GLY A 55 -40.71 -17.42 -11.65
CA GLY A 55 -41.29 -17.38 -10.29
C GLY A 55 -42.42 -18.39 -10.07
N LYS A 56 -42.89 -19.05 -11.14
CA LYS A 56 -43.95 -20.07 -11.06
C LYS A 56 -43.44 -21.28 -10.31
N LYS A 57 -44.31 -21.82 -9.47
CA LYS A 57 -44.06 -23.06 -8.73
C LYS A 57 -43.85 -24.23 -9.71
N PRO A 58 -42.81 -25.06 -9.54
CA PRO A 58 -42.56 -26.18 -10.46
C PRO A 58 -43.71 -27.19 -10.51
N PHE A 59 -44.42 -27.39 -9.40
CA PHE A 59 -45.58 -28.27 -9.30
C PHE A 59 -46.49 -27.90 -8.12
N ARG A 60 -47.73 -28.42 -8.08
CA ARG A 60 -48.73 -28.16 -7.03
C ARG A 60 -48.24 -28.56 -5.62
N GLN A 61 -48.79 -27.94 -4.57
CA GLN A 61 -48.33 -28.11 -3.17
C GLN A 61 -48.48 -29.54 -2.60
N LYS A 62 -49.46 -30.31 -3.09
CA LYS A 62 -49.78 -31.67 -2.64
C LYS A 62 -50.21 -32.54 -3.82
N GLY A 63 -50.21 -33.86 -3.65
CA GLY A 63 -50.71 -34.81 -4.65
C GLY A 63 -49.74 -35.13 -5.80
N THR A 64 -48.44 -34.92 -5.61
CA THR A 64 -47.40 -35.22 -6.63
C THR A 64 -46.38 -36.26 -6.18
N GLY A 65 -46.38 -36.67 -4.92
CA GLY A 65 -45.38 -37.57 -4.33
C GLY A 65 -43.97 -37.00 -4.19
N ARG A 66 -43.75 -35.74 -4.60
CA ARG A 66 -42.44 -35.05 -4.58
C ARG A 66 -42.30 -34.14 -3.36
N ALA A 67 -41.05 -33.88 -2.94
CA ALA A 67 -40.75 -32.85 -1.95
C ALA A 67 -41.24 -31.47 -2.41
N ARG A 68 -41.71 -30.61 -1.49
CA ARG A 68 -42.29 -29.30 -1.84
C ARG A 68 -41.21 -28.35 -2.36
N ALA A 69 -41.46 -27.71 -3.51
CA ALA A 69 -40.56 -26.71 -4.09
C ALA A 69 -41.31 -25.41 -4.41
N GLY A 70 -40.67 -24.27 -4.15
CA GLY A 70 -41.22 -22.94 -4.42
C GLY A 70 -40.85 -22.38 -5.80
N SER A 71 -39.59 -22.54 -6.22
CA SER A 71 -39.08 -22.06 -7.51
C SER A 71 -37.87 -22.89 -7.94
N ILE A 72 -37.66 -23.02 -9.24
CA ILE A 72 -36.46 -23.64 -9.83
C ILE A 72 -35.18 -22.82 -9.58
N ARG A 73 -35.30 -21.54 -9.21
CA ARG A 73 -34.15 -20.66 -8.94
C ARG A 73 -33.56 -20.84 -7.55
N SER A 74 -34.15 -21.70 -6.72
CA SER A 74 -33.73 -21.93 -5.33
C SER A 74 -32.30 -22.51 -5.28
N PRO A 75 -31.49 -22.16 -4.26
CA PRO A 75 -30.10 -22.62 -4.11
C PRO A 75 -29.91 -24.13 -4.07
N ILE A 76 -30.95 -24.89 -3.74
CA ILE A 76 -30.89 -26.37 -3.70
C ILE A 76 -30.96 -26.99 -5.10
N TRP A 77 -31.35 -26.22 -6.13
CA TRP A 77 -31.46 -26.69 -7.51
C TRP A 77 -30.18 -26.39 -8.28
N VAL A 78 -29.81 -27.28 -9.20
CA VAL A 78 -28.73 -27.04 -10.15
C VAL A 78 -29.09 -25.84 -11.04
N GLY A 79 -28.17 -24.88 -11.16
CA GLY A 79 -28.42 -23.61 -11.86
C GLY A 79 -29.24 -22.58 -11.05
N GLY A 80 -29.60 -22.90 -9.80
CA GLY A 80 -30.21 -21.97 -8.87
C GLY A 80 -29.24 -20.88 -8.36
N GLY A 81 -29.80 -19.84 -7.73
CA GLY A 81 -29.01 -18.75 -7.17
C GLY A 81 -28.34 -19.12 -5.85
N LYS A 82 -27.23 -18.46 -5.51
CA LYS A 82 -26.44 -18.79 -4.31
C LYS A 82 -26.99 -18.11 -3.04
N THR A 83 -27.01 -18.83 -1.92
CA THR A 83 -27.28 -18.27 -0.59
C THR A 83 -26.08 -17.48 -0.09
N PHE A 84 -26.30 -16.30 0.53
CA PHE A 84 -25.23 -15.36 0.91
C PHE A 84 -24.28 -15.05 -0.25
N ALA A 85 -24.88 -14.77 -1.42
CA ALA A 85 -24.13 -14.41 -2.62
C ALA A 85 -23.24 -13.18 -2.34
N ALA A 86 -21.96 -13.29 -2.69
CA ALA A 86 -21.04 -12.16 -2.62
C ALA A 86 -21.56 -10.99 -3.45
N ARG A 87 -21.42 -9.77 -2.93
CA ARG A 87 -21.74 -8.52 -3.61
C ARG A 87 -20.48 -7.67 -3.72
N PRO A 88 -20.37 -6.85 -4.78
CA PRO A 88 -19.34 -5.83 -4.83
C PRO A 88 -19.47 -4.91 -3.62
N GLN A 89 -18.33 -4.56 -3.01
CA GLN A 89 -18.31 -3.69 -1.84
C GLN A 89 -17.04 -2.87 -1.79
N ASP A 90 -17.15 -1.70 -1.17
CA ASP A 90 -16.01 -0.88 -0.81
C ASP A 90 -15.37 -1.42 0.47
N TRP A 91 -14.04 -1.52 0.45
CA TRP A 91 -13.22 -1.97 1.57
C TRP A 91 -12.49 -0.80 2.26
N SER A 92 -12.70 0.42 1.79
CA SER A 92 -12.08 1.63 2.34
C SER A 92 -12.42 1.79 3.83
N GLN A 93 -11.41 2.12 4.61
CA GLN A 93 -11.55 2.42 6.03
C GLN A 93 -11.11 3.87 6.25
N LYS A 94 -11.99 4.68 6.83
CA LYS A 94 -11.70 6.09 7.07
C LYS A 94 -10.62 6.22 8.15
N VAL A 95 -9.51 6.87 7.79
CA VAL A 95 -8.47 7.32 8.72
C VAL A 95 -8.51 8.83 8.80
N ASN A 96 -8.50 9.37 10.03
CA ASN A 96 -8.45 10.83 10.21
C ASN A 96 -7.08 11.37 9.79
N ARG A 97 -7.04 12.55 9.17
CA ARG A 97 -5.78 13.16 8.67
C ARG A 97 -4.68 13.25 9.73
N LYS A 98 -5.03 13.62 10.98
CA LYS A 98 -4.08 13.67 12.11
C LYS A 98 -3.53 12.30 12.49
N MET A 99 -4.33 11.24 12.36
CA MET A 99 -3.88 9.88 12.61
C MET A 99 -2.93 9.41 11.51
N TYR A 100 -3.25 9.66 10.24
CA TYR A 100 -2.38 9.32 9.13
C TYR A 100 -1.02 10.02 9.25
N ARG A 101 -1.03 11.34 9.47
CA ARG A 101 0.19 12.13 9.72
C ARG A 101 0.99 11.56 10.88
N GLY A 102 0.31 11.23 11.99
CA GLY A 102 0.98 10.64 13.15
C GLY A 102 1.60 9.28 12.87
N ALA A 103 0.95 8.42 12.09
CA ALA A 103 1.52 7.15 11.68
C ALA A 103 2.76 7.32 10.81
N MET A 104 2.72 8.23 9.83
CA MET A 104 3.88 8.54 8.98
C MET A 104 5.08 9.04 9.78
N GLN A 105 4.84 9.94 10.75
CA GLN A 105 5.88 10.40 11.69
C GLN A 105 6.47 9.24 12.50
N CYS A 106 5.63 8.34 13.03
CA CYS A 106 6.10 7.16 13.76
C CYS A 106 6.94 6.23 12.87
N ILE A 107 6.54 6.03 11.61
CA ILE A 107 7.27 5.19 10.65
C ILE A 107 8.63 5.80 10.33
N LEU A 108 8.69 7.09 9.99
CA LEU A 108 9.95 7.77 9.69
C LEU A 108 10.90 7.76 10.88
N ALA A 109 10.38 8.00 12.09
CA ALA A 109 11.17 7.93 13.30
C ALA A 109 11.70 6.53 13.59
N GLU A 110 10.92 5.49 13.30
CA GLU A 110 11.36 4.10 13.43
C GLU A 110 12.46 3.76 12.41
N LEU A 111 12.32 4.21 11.15
CA LEU A 111 13.33 4.01 10.12
C LEU A 111 14.67 4.64 10.51
N VAL A 112 14.64 5.80 11.16
CA VAL A 112 15.84 6.44 11.72
C VAL A 112 16.40 5.62 12.88
N ARG A 113 15.57 5.23 13.85
CA ARG A 113 16.01 4.46 15.04
C ARG A 113 16.61 3.10 14.71
N GLN A 114 16.22 2.51 13.57
CA GLN A 114 16.73 1.23 13.09
C GLN A 114 17.90 1.36 12.09
N ASP A 115 18.44 2.57 11.86
CA ASP A 115 19.47 2.85 10.84
C ASP A 115 19.06 2.39 9.41
N ARG A 116 17.76 2.37 9.14
CA ARG A 116 17.17 1.98 7.84
C ARG A 116 17.00 3.17 6.92
N LEU A 117 16.91 4.38 7.46
CA LEU A 117 16.88 5.61 6.68
C LEU A 117 18.31 6.05 6.31
N VAL A 118 18.61 6.10 5.02
CA VAL A 118 19.88 6.58 4.47
C VAL A 118 19.66 7.91 3.77
N LEU A 119 20.27 8.98 4.28
CA LEU A 119 20.19 10.30 3.66
C LEU A 119 21.33 10.52 2.66
N VAL A 120 20.98 11.02 1.49
CA VAL A 120 21.90 11.36 0.41
C VAL A 120 21.61 12.78 -0.08
N GLU A 121 22.63 13.54 -0.46
CA GLU A 121 22.42 14.91 -0.95
C GLU A 121 21.53 14.92 -2.20
N GLU A 122 21.88 14.07 -3.16
CA GLU A 122 21.13 13.85 -4.39
C GLU A 122 21.26 12.37 -4.79
N PHE A 123 20.20 11.82 -5.40
CA PHE A 123 20.22 10.46 -5.93
C PHE A 123 19.71 10.46 -7.38
N ALA A 124 20.65 10.56 -8.32
CA ALA A 124 20.39 10.58 -9.76
C ALA A 124 21.28 9.59 -10.52
N VAL A 125 20.88 9.20 -11.73
CA VAL A 125 21.70 8.36 -12.64
C VAL A 125 21.85 9.10 -13.96
N ALA A 126 23.08 9.20 -14.48
CA ALA A 126 23.37 9.99 -15.68
C ALA A 126 22.77 9.39 -16.96
N ALA A 127 22.61 8.07 -16.99
CA ALA A 127 21.97 7.33 -18.07
C ALA A 127 21.03 6.26 -17.48
N PRO A 128 19.99 5.81 -18.20
CA PRO A 128 19.04 4.80 -17.71
C PRO A 128 19.66 3.39 -17.70
N LYS A 129 20.69 3.20 -16.88
CA LYS A 129 21.50 1.98 -16.79
C LYS A 129 21.34 1.33 -15.42
N THR A 130 20.71 0.16 -15.40
CA THR A 130 20.52 -0.68 -14.20
C THR A 130 21.84 -1.00 -13.50
N LYS A 131 22.93 -1.23 -14.25
CA LYS A 131 24.26 -1.54 -13.70
C LYS A 131 24.81 -0.39 -12.85
N GLU A 132 24.63 0.85 -13.27
CA GLU A 132 25.09 2.03 -12.53
C GLU A 132 24.28 2.21 -11.24
N LEU A 133 22.96 2.01 -11.32
CA LEU A 133 22.09 2.06 -10.15
C LEU A 133 22.42 0.95 -9.13
N LEU A 134 22.63 -0.29 -9.60
CA LEU A 134 23.01 -1.41 -8.74
C LEU A 134 24.35 -1.16 -8.03
N ALA A 135 25.34 -0.58 -8.71
CA ALA A 135 26.60 -0.22 -8.08
C ALA A 135 26.38 0.76 -6.92
N LYS A 136 25.62 1.84 -7.16
CA LYS A 136 25.28 2.83 -6.11
C LYS A 136 24.54 2.20 -4.94
N LEU A 137 23.58 1.31 -5.19
CA LEU A 137 22.83 0.64 -4.13
C LEU A 137 23.70 -0.35 -3.33
N ASN A 138 24.63 -1.03 -3.98
CA ASN A 138 25.58 -1.92 -3.31
C ASN A 138 26.54 -1.15 -2.40
N ASP A 139 27.01 0.02 -2.83
CA ASP A 139 27.87 0.90 -1.99
C ASP A 139 27.15 1.31 -0.69
N LEU A 140 25.82 1.40 -0.73
CA LEU A 140 24.98 1.72 0.42
C LEU A 140 24.51 0.49 1.22
N ASN A 141 24.91 -0.72 0.82
CA ASN A 141 24.37 -1.99 1.33
C ASN A 141 22.83 -2.01 1.30
N ALA A 142 22.23 -1.52 0.21
CA ALA A 142 20.80 -1.31 0.04
C ALA A 142 20.22 -2.25 -1.02
N THR A 143 20.24 -3.55 -0.77
CA THR A 143 19.77 -4.58 -1.72
C THR A 143 18.25 -4.56 -1.91
N ARG A 144 17.51 -4.24 -0.85
CA ARG A 144 16.05 -4.05 -0.86
C ARG A 144 15.77 -2.61 -0.43
N ALA A 145 15.54 -1.73 -1.40
CA ALA A 145 15.56 -0.30 -1.17
C ALA A 145 14.36 0.43 -1.78
N LEU A 146 13.77 1.33 -1.00
CA LEU A 146 12.90 2.39 -1.52
C LEU A 146 13.76 3.63 -1.74
N ILE A 147 13.78 4.14 -2.96
CA ILE A 147 14.44 5.40 -3.29
C ILE A 147 13.39 6.50 -3.30
N VAL A 148 13.59 7.53 -2.48
CA VAL A 148 12.68 8.66 -2.35
C VAL A 148 13.40 9.94 -2.77
N THR A 149 12.93 10.54 -3.86
CA THR A 149 13.46 11.82 -4.38
C THR A 149 12.39 12.92 -4.32
N GLU A 150 12.78 14.18 -4.48
CA GLU A 150 11.80 15.28 -4.49
C GLU A 150 10.84 15.17 -5.68
N SER A 151 11.42 14.86 -6.84
CA SER A 151 10.78 14.51 -8.10
C SER A 151 11.48 13.29 -8.68
N VAL A 152 10.72 12.41 -9.34
CA VAL A 152 11.28 11.22 -9.98
C VAL A 152 11.93 11.62 -11.31
N ASP A 153 13.25 11.46 -11.41
CA ASP A 153 13.98 11.58 -12.66
C ASP A 153 13.70 10.36 -13.57
N GLU A 154 13.53 10.60 -14.87
CA GLU A 154 13.18 9.55 -15.83
C GLU A 154 14.30 8.50 -15.95
N ASN A 155 15.57 8.92 -15.93
CA ASN A 155 16.68 7.97 -16.02
C ASN A 155 16.74 7.07 -14.78
N LEU A 156 16.52 7.65 -13.60
CA LEU A 156 16.43 6.89 -12.35
C LEU A 156 15.28 5.89 -12.39
N TYR A 157 14.08 6.31 -12.80
CA TYR A 157 12.91 5.43 -12.90
C TYR A 157 13.15 4.27 -13.88
N LEU A 158 13.66 4.57 -15.08
CA LEU A 158 13.97 3.56 -16.09
C LEU A 158 15.08 2.61 -15.66
N ALA A 159 16.07 3.08 -14.90
CA ALA A 159 17.12 2.26 -14.33
C ALA A 159 16.61 1.35 -13.20
N ALA A 160 15.62 1.78 -12.42
CA ALA A 160 15.12 1.05 -11.27
C ALA A 160 14.02 0.03 -11.60
N ARG A 161 13.11 0.34 -12.54
CA ARG A 161 11.85 -0.41 -12.77
C ARG A 161 11.97 -1.93 -12.96
N ASN A 162 13.14 -2.42 -13.37
CA ASN A 162 13.39 -3.84 -13.66
C ASN A 162 14.26 -4.53 -12.60
N ILE A 163 14.71 -3.80 -11.57
CA ILE A 163 15.50 -4.36 -10.47
C ILE A 163 14.52 -4.90 -9.42
N PRO A 164 14.62 -6.19 -9.04
CA PRO A 164 13.75 -6.74 -8.02
C PRO A 164 14.04 -6.10 -6.67
N HIS A 165 12.98 -5.86 -5.89
CA HIS A 165 13.05 -5.29 -4.54
C HIS A 165 13.63 -3.87 -4.46
N VAL A 166 13.65 -3.15 -5.58
CA VAL A 166 13.97 -1.72 -5.61
C VAL A 166 12.78 -1.00 -6.21
N ASP A 167 12.38 0.10 -5.58
CA ASP A 167 11.33 0.97 -6.10
C ASP A 167 11.72 2.44 -5.95
N VAL A 168 11.15 3.30 -6.80
CA VAL A 168 11.43 4.74 -6.82
C VAL A 168 10.12 5.49 -6.73
N VAL A 169 10.01 6.37 -5.75
CA VAL A 169 8.85 7.22 -5.53
C VAL A 169 9.29 8.66 -5.32
N ASP A 170 8.42 9.61 -5.65
CA ASP A 170 8.61 10.98 -5.21
C ASP A 170 8.13 11.16 -3.77
N ALA A 171 8.55 12.26 -3.16
CA ALA A 171 8.14 12.65 -1.82
C ALA A 171 6.61 12.78 -1.65
N ALA A 172 5.87 13.05 -2.73
CA ALA A 172 4.42 13.22 -2.70
C ALA A 172 3.64 11.89 -2.75
N ALA A 173 4.22 10.85 -3.38
CA ALA A 173 3.60 9.53 -3.48
C ALA A 173 4.02 8.58 -2.35
N ILE A 174 4.69 9.05 -1.30
CA ILE A 174 5.06 8.19 -0.18
C ILE A 174 3.82 7.63 0.52
N ASP A 175 3.90 6.36 0.87
CA ASP A 175 2.83 5.65 1.54
C ASP A 175 3.37 4.76 2.67
N PRO A 176 2.55 4.46 3.68
CA PRO A 176 2.99 3.73 4.86
C PRO A 176 3.40 2.28 4.54
N VAL A 177 2.86 1.66 3.49
CA VAL A 177 3.20 0.28 3.12
C VAL A 177 4.56 0.24 2.44
N SER A 178 4.79 1.12 1.47
CA SER A 178 6.09 1.22 0.80
C SER A 178 7.20 1.54 1.80
N LEU A 179 7.02 2.49 2.73
CA LEU A 179 8.04 2.80 3.74
C LEU A 179 8.42 1.62 4.64
N ILE A 180 7.50 0.67 4.87
CA ILE A 180 7.74 -0.49 5.73
C ILE A 180 8.28 -1.69 4.94
N ALA A 181 7.93 -1.83 3.65
CA ALA A 181 8.17 -3.01 2.84
C ALA A 181 9.64 -3.25 2.44
N PHE A 182 10.47 -2.20 2.44
CA PHE A 182 11.88 -2.26 2.05
C PHE A 182 12.81 -2.20 3.26
N ASP A 183 13.94 -2.89 3.19
CA ASP A 183 14.88 -2.98 4.30
C ASP A 183 15.55 -1.63 4.55
N LYS A 184 15.88 -0.88 3.49
CA LYS A 184 16.41 0.48 3.57
C LYS A 184 15.54 1.47 2.78
N VAL A 185 15.51 2.71 3.25
CA VAL A 185 14.91 3.85 2.54
C VAL A 185 16.04 4.83 2.22
N VAL A 186 16.36 5.00 0.95
CA VAL A 186 17.36 5.96 0.48
C VAL A 186 16.62 7.23 0.10
N MET A 187 16.81 8.30 0.87
CA MET A 187 16.05 9.54 0.71
C MET A 187 16.96 10.72 0.42
N SER A 188 16.63 11.51 -0.60
CA SER A 188 17.36 12.75 -0.87
C SER A 188 17.07 13.79 0.21
N VAL A 189 18.03 14.68 0.50
CA VAL A 189 17.84 15.76 1.48
C VAL A 189 16.65 16.65 1.09
N ALA A 190 16.47 16.92 -0.21
CA ALA A 190 15.33 17.68 -0.71
C ALA A 190 13.99 16.97 -0.43
N ALA A 191 13.92 15.65 -0.63
CA ALA A 191 12.74 14.86 -0.31
C ALA A 191 12.44 14.87 1.19
N ALA A 192 13.46 14.69 2.03
CA ALA A 192 13.31 14.71 3.49
C ALA A 192 12.73 16.03 4.00
N LYS A 193 13.21 17.16 3.47
CA LYS A 193 12.69 18.50 3.81
C LYS A 193 11.25 18.71 3.33
N LYS A 194 10.90 18.19 2.16
CA LYS A 194 9.51 18.28 1.66
C LYS A 194 8.55 17.48 2.54
N ILE A 195 8.94 16.27 2.92
CA ILE A 195 8.17 15.40 3.82
C ILE A 195 8.04 16.02 5.21
N GLU A 196 9.10 16.66 5.71
CA GLU A 196 9.06 17.42 6.95
C GLU A 196 7.96 18.48 6.95
N VAL A 197 7.82 19.26 5.87
CA VAL A 197 6.77 20.28 5.73
C VAL A 197 5.37 19.68 5.64
N GLU A 198 5.20 18.51 5.01
CA GLU A 198 3.89 17.87 4.91
C GLU A 198 3.42 17.22 6.23
N LEU A 199 4.38 16.69 7.00
CA LEU A 199 4.14 16.00 8.26
C LEU A 199 4.23 16.92 9.48
N GLY A 200 4.81 18.11 9.36
CA GLY A 200 4.79 19.18 10.36
C GLY A 200 3.79 20.26 10.00
#